data_AF-A0A352FAU5-F1
#
_entry.id   AF-A0A352FAU5-F1
#
_cell.length_a   1.000
_cell.length_b   1.000
_cell.length_c   1.000
_cell.angle_alpha   90.00
_cell.angle_beta   90.00
_cell.angle_gamma   90.00
#
_symmetry.space_group_name_H-M   'P 1'
#
loop_
_entity.id
_entity.type
_entity.pdbx_description
1 polymer ?
#
loop_
_entity_poly.entity_id
_entity_poly.type
_entity_poly.pdbx_seq_one_letter_code
_entity_poly.pdbx_strand_id
1 'polypeptide(L)'
;RRKFGPDHPNTNLKYRQGDIVTSVLKTKMGKTLGINYDMQLPRPYSNRWLLEGTLGVYDEEKSSIYLEGKSPEYHTWEPWKPYEEKYNHTWWSSDFSAQSHGGTDYVMLNQFIEAVRAKGPTPIDVYDSAVMTAIVELSGISIAKNAPVAFPDFTKGKWKTNKPNFAVL
;
A
#
# COMPACT_ATOMS: atom_id res chain seq x y z
N ARG A 1 9.82 -24.32 -19.83
CA ARG A 1 10.00 -24.12 -21.29
C ARG A 1 11.20 -23.22 -21.64
N ARG A 2 11.15 -21.89 -21.47
CA ARG A 2 12.24 -20.98 -21.91
C ARG A 2 13.61 -21.21 -21.23
N LYS A 3 13.63 -21.49 -19.92
CA LYS A 3 14.86 -21.71 -19.13
C LYS A 3 15.22 -23.18 -18.91
N PHE A 4 14.22 -23.99 -18.58
CA PHE A 4 14.42 -25.39 -18.14
C PHE A 4 13.91 -26.45 -19.13
N GLY A 5 13.56 -26.05 -20.36
CA GLY A 5 13.03 -26.98 -21.36
C GLY A 5 11.56 -27.39 -21.14
N PRO A 6 11.00 -28.23 -22.04
CA PRO A 6 9.63 -28.73 -21.96
C PRO A 6 9.45 -29.79 -20.86
N ASP A 7 10.46 -30.59 -20.55
CA ASP A 7 10.36 -31.76 -19.66
C ASP A 7 10.52 -31.41 -18.17
N HIS A 8 10.72 -30.14 -17.82
CA HIS A 8 10.84 -29.71 -16.43
C HIS A 8 9.55 -29.99 -15.63
N PRO A 9 9.63 -30.49 -14.37
CA PRO A 9 8.45 -30.84 -13.57
C PRO A 9 7.38 -29.74 -13.48
N ASN A 10 7.82 -28.48 -13.38
CA ASN A 10 6.91 -27.34 -13.29
C ASN A 10 6.12 -27.02 -14.58
N THR A 11 6.44 -27.65 -15.73
CA THR A 11 5.73 -27.40 -17.00
C THR A 11 4.30 -27.94 -16.98
N ASN A 12 4.02 -28.96 -16.16
CA ASN A 12 2.71 -29.61 -16.06
C ASN A 12 1.89 -29.15 -14.84
N LEU A 13 2.43 -28.22 -14.03
CA LEU A 13 1.71 -27.66 -12.89
C LEU A 13 0.60 -26.73 -13.37
N LYS A 14 -0.60 -26.91 -12.81
CA LYS A 14 -1.73 -26.00 -12.99
C LYS A 14 -1.76 -25.01 -11.82
N TYR A 15 -1.58 -23.74 -12.12
CA TYR A 15 -1.68 -22.67 -11.13
C TYR A 15 -3.12 -22.14 -11.11
N ARG A 16 -3.69 -22.01 -9.92
CA ARG A 16 -5.01 -21.39 -9.72
C ARG A 16 -4.92 -19.87 -9.67
N GLN A 17 -3.75 -19.34 -9.30
CA GLN A 17 -3.49 -17.92 -9.20
C GLN A 17 -3.39 -17.31 -10.60
N GLY A 18 -4.18 -16.28 -10.88
CA GLY A 18 -4.03 -15.48 -12.09
C GLY A 18 -2.74 -14.65 -12.02
N ASP A 19 -2.12 -14.43 -13.18
CA ASP A 19 -0.88 -13.66 -13.30
C ASP A 19 -1.04 -12.20 -12.84
N ILE A 20 -2.23 -11.63 -13.06
CA ILE A 20 -2.62 -10.31 -12.57
C ILE A 20 -4.01 -10.42 -11.94
N VAL A 21 -4.15 -9.91 -10.72
CA VAL A 21 -5.44 -9.72 -10.05
C VAL A 21 -5.59 -8.25 -9.67
N THR A 22 -6.62 -7.60 -10.20
CA THR A 22 -6.97 -6.22 -9.86
C THR A 22 -8.22 -6.21 -8.99
N SER A 23 -8.13 -5.59 -7.81
CA SER A 23 -9.24 -5.43 -6.87
C SER A 23 -9.59 -3.97 -6.72
N VAL A 24 -10.88 -3.62 -6.83
CA VAL A 24 -11.38 -2.27 -6.55
C VAL A 24 -12.16 -2.32 -5.24
N LEU A 25 -11.69 -1.58 -4.24
CA LEU A 25 -12.31 -1.50 -2.93
C LEU A 25 -13.01 -0.15 -2.78
N LYS A 26 -14.11 -0.14 -2.03
CA LYS A 26 -14.83 1.08 -1.64
C LYS A 26 -14.80 1.23 -0.13
N THR A 27 -14.31 2.37 0.34
CA THR A 27 -14.33 2.72 1.77
C THR A 27 -15.71 3.20 2.19
N LYS A 28 -15.96 3.26 3.51
CA LYS A 28 -17.22 3.78 4.06
C LYS A 28 -17.52 5.22 3.63
N MET A 29 -16.47 6.04 3.47
CA MET A 29 -16.58 7.43 3.02
C MET A 29 -16.68 7.58 1.49
N GLY A 30 -16.77 6.48 0.74
CA GLY A 30 -16.91 6.52 -0.71
C GLY A 30 -15.61 6.62 -1.50
N LYS A 31 -14.45 6.71 -0.84
CA LYS A 31 -13.13 6.63 -1.51
C LYS A 31 -12.91 5.26 -2.13
N THR A 32 -12.18 5.21 -3.24
CA THR A 32 -11.83 3.98 -3.96
C THR A 32 -10.35 3.66 -3.84
N LEU A 33 -10.02 2.37 -3.68
CA LEU A 33 -8.64 1.88 -3.74
C LEU A 33 -8.54 0.86 -4.88
N GLY A 34 -7.57 1.04 -5.77
CA GLY A 34 -7.20 0.05 -6.78
C GLY A 34 -5.96 -0.71 -6.33
N ILE A 35 -6.09 -2.00 -6.05
CA ILE A 35 -5.00 -2.86 -5.60
C ILE A 35 -4.67 -3.86 -6.71
N ASN A 36 -3.39 -4.00 -7.03
CA ASN A 36 -2.91 -4.92 -8.05
C ASN A 36 -1.97 -5.95 -7.43
N TYR A 37 -2.29 -7.22 -7.63
CA TYR A 37 -1.36 -8.33 -7.43
C TYR A 37 -0.82 -8.74 -8.81
N ASP A 38 0.48 -8.56 -9.02
CA ASP A 38 1.17 -8.82 -10.30
C ASP A 38 2.60 -9.27 -9.98
N MET A 39 2.73 -10.54 -9.59
CA MET A 39 3.97 -11.13 -9.05
C MET A 39 4.52 -12.26 -9.94
N GLN A 40 3.81 -12.63 -11.01
CA GLN A 40 4.16 -13.76 -11.87
C GLN A 40 4.86 -13.32 -13.16
N LEU A 41 4.61 -12.09 -13.61
CA LEU A 41 5.09 -11.62 -14.91
C LEU A 41 6.46 -10.93 -14.78
N PRO A 42 7.32 -11.04 -15.80
CA PRO A 42 8.56 -10.30 -15.84
C PRO A 42 8.27 -8.81 -16.04
N ARG A 43 8.47 -8.00 -14.99
CA ARG A 43 8.29 -6.55 -15.00
C ARG A 43 9.23 -5.86 -14.00
N PRO A 44 9.52 -4.56 -14.17
CA PRO A 44 10.17 -3.77 -13.13
C PRO A 44 9.33 -3.73 -11.86
N TYR A 45 10.01 -3.66 -10.71
CA TYR A 45 9.35 -3.47 -9.41
C TYR A 45 8.57 -2.15 -9.42
N SER A 46 7.30 -2.20 -9.00
CA SER A 46 6.58 -1.00 -8.60
C SER A 46 5.40 -1.34 -7.72
N ASN A 47 5.16 -0.47 -6.73
CA ASN A 47 4.00 -0.55 -5.85
C ASN A 47 2.77 0.16 -6.42
N ARG A 48 2.89 0.84 -7.58
CA ARG A 48 1.83 1.60 -8.26
C ARG A 48 1.15 2.62 -7.33
N TRP A 49 1.94 3.33 -6.53
CA TRP A 49 1.42 4.35 -5.62
C TRP A 49 0.95 5.57 -6.40
N LEU A 50 -0.35 5.78 -6.37
CA LEU A 50 -1.05 6.95 -6.89
C LEU A 50 -2.05 7.39 -5.84
N LEU A 51 -1.97 8.65 -5.42
CA LEU A 51 -2.90 9.24 -4.47
C LEU A 51 -3.49 10.50 -5.09
N GLU A 52 -4.82 10.56 -5.14
CA GLU A 52 -5.55 11.68 -5.73
C GLU A 52 -6.61 12.19 -4.77
N GLY A 53 -6.72 13.52 -4.71
CA GLY A 53 -7.74 14.24 -3.98
C GLY A 53 -8.18 15.49 -4.73
N THR A 54 -9.09 16.25 -4.15
CA THR A 54 -9.69 17.42 -4.81
C THR A 54 -8.71 18.56 -5.09
N LEU A 55 -7.53 18.57 -4.46
CA LEU A 55 -6.54 19.64 -4.55
C LEU A 55 -5.17 19.14 -5.04
N GLY A 56 -5.10 17.93 -5.57
CA GLY A 56 -3.86 17.44 -6.13
C GLY A 56 -3.77 15.93 -6.27
N VAL A 57 -2.69 15.53 -6.93
CA VAL A 57 -2.37 14.14 -7.24
C VAL A 57 -0.88 13.91 -7.11
N TYR A 58 -0.50 12.77 -6.55
CA TYR A 58 0.87 12.32 -6.39
C TYR A 58 1.05 10.96 -7.08
N ASP A 59 2.13 10.82 -7.85
CA ASP A 59 2.50 9.60 -8.56
C ASP A 59 3.98 9.27 -8.26
N GLU A 60 4.20 8.20 -7.50
CA GLU A 60 5.53 7.74 -7.06
C GLU A 60 6.41 7.33 -8.25
N GLU A 61 5.84 6.62 -9.23
CA GLU A 61 6.59 6.10 -10.37
C GLU A 61 7.10 7.22 -11.27
N LYS A 62 6.36 8.33 -11.33
CA LYS A 62 6.79 9.56 -12.01
C LYS A 62 7.68 10.45 -11.13
N SER A 63 7.86 10.11 -9.85
CA SER A 63 8.45 11.00 -8.83
C SER A 63 7.87 12.43 -8.91
N SER A 64 6.56 12.52 -9.09
CA SER A 64 5.88 13.75 -9.47
C SER A 64 4.62 14.02 -8.66
N ILE A 65 4.28 15.30 -8.55
CA ILE A 65 3.08 15.79 -7.89
C ILE A 65 2.45 16.91 -8.72
N TYR A 66 1.14 17.12 -8.55
CA TYR A 66 0.44 18.32 -8.98
C TYR A 66 -0.46 18.77 -7.83
N LEU A 67 -0.46 20.07 -7.53
CA LEU A 67 -1.26 20.68 -6.47
C LEU A 67 -2.02 21.89 -7.00
N GLU A 68 -3.35 21.82 -6.95
CA GLU A 68 -4.23 22.90 -7.40
C GLU A 68 -3.98 24.18 -6.59
N GLY A 69 -3.70 25.29 -7.29
CA GLY A 69 -3.40 26.58 -6.68
C GLY A 69 -2.02 26.69 -6.00
N LYS A 70 -1.14 25.70 -6.16
CA LYS A 70 0.25 25.74 -5.63
C LYS A 70 1.30 25.44 -6.69
N SER A 71 1.05 24.48 -7.58
CA SER A 71 1.98 24.16 -8.65
C SER A 71 2.20 25.36 -9.56
N PRO A 72 3.42 25.54 -10.11
CA PRO A 72 3.77 26.73 -10.88
C PRO A 72 3.00 26.83 -12.21
N GLU A 73 2.60 25.69 -12.77
CA GLU A 73 1.89 25.60 -14.05
C GLU A 73 0.60 24.79 -13.90
N TYR A 74 -0.44 25.21 -14.62
CA TYR A 74 -1.73 24.54 -14.66
C TYR A 74 -1.64 23.21 -15.43
N HIS A 75 -2.16 22.13 -14.86
CA HIS A 75 -2.20 20.80 -15.47
C HIS A 75 -0.82 20.22 -15.85
N THR A 76 0.25 20.66 -15.19
CA THR A 76 1.60 20.16 -15.42
C THR A 76 2.13 19.48 -14.16
N TRP A 77 2.71 18.29 -14.31
CA TRP A 77 3.43 17.61 -13.25
C TRP A 77 4.68 18.39 -12.86
N GLU A 78 4.98 18.46 -11.56
CA GLU A 78 6.25 18.98 -11.05
C GLU A 78 6.98 17.93 -10.18
N PRO A 79 8.31 18.06 -9.99
CA PRO A 79 9.05 17.12 -9.17
C PRO A 79 8.54 17.03 -7.73
N TRP A 80 8.39 15.81 -7.20
CA TRP A 80 8.00 15.56 -5.81
C TRP A 80 9.08 15.95 -4.79
N LYS A 81 10.36 15.84 -5.17
CA LYS A 81 11.50 15.95 -4.23
C LYS A 81 11.47 17.15 -3.26
N PRO A 82 11.17 18.39 -3.70
CA PRO A 82 11.09 19.53 -2.78
C PRO A 82 9.97 19.40 -1.72
N TYR A 83 8.89 18.70 -2.05
CA TYR A 83 7.79 18.43 -1.13
C TYR A 83 8.15 17.33 -0.14
N GLU A 84 8.84 16.28 -0.61
CA GLU A 84 9.39 15.23 0.28
C GLU A 84 10.28 15.83 1.37
N GLU A 85 11.25 16.68 0.98
CA GLU A 85 12.17 17.32 1.92
C GLU A 85 11.44 18.24 2.92
N LYS A 86 10.40 18.95 2.44
CA LYS A 86 9.62 19.87 3.26
C LYS A 86 8.65 19.17 4.23
N TYR A 87 8.04 18.07 3.80
CA TYR A 87 6.95 17.41 4.51
C TYR A 87 7.32 16.02 5.04
N ASN A 88 8.61 15.67 5.03
CA ASN A 88 9.09 14.41 5.57
C ASN A 88 8.64 14.25 7.03
N HIS A 89 8.11 13.07 7.33
CA HIS A 89 7.58 12.79 8.65
C HIS A 89 8.71 12.74 9.69
N THR A 90 8.43 13.10 10.94
CA THR A 90 9.43 13.13 12.03
C THR A 90 10.08 11.77 12.32
N TRP A 91 9.39 10.68 12.00
CA TRP A 91 9.94 9.31 12.05
C TRP A 91 11.08 9.11 11.05
N TRP A 92 11.14 9.92 9.99
CA TRP A 92 12.22 9.98 9.02
C TRP A 92 13.23 11.06 9.42
N SER A 93 13.78 10.96 10.64
CA SER A 93 14.64 11.99 11.25
C SER A 93 16.06 12.05 10.72
N SER A 94 16.48 11.03 9.97
CA SER A 94 17.85 10.84 9.49
C SER A 94 17.86 10.21 8.11
N ASP A 95 19.01 10.24 7.43
CA ASP A 95 19.19 9.47 6.21
C ASP A 95 19.36 7.98 6.55
N PHE A 96 18.35 7.19 6.19
CA PHE A 96 18.33 5.74 6.34
C PHE A 96 18.53 5.01 5.00
N SER A 97 18.92 5.71 3.93
CA SER A 97 19.02 5.14 2.58
C SER A 97 19.95 3.92 2.48
N ALA A 98 20.99 3.87 3.33
CA ALA A 98 21.92 2.74 3.41
C ALA A 98 21.36 1.51 4.17
N GLN A 99 20.18 1.63 4.78
CA GLN A 99 19.53 0.55 5.54
C GLN A 99 18.63 -0.31 4.64
N SER A 100 18.19 -1.46 5.17
CA SER A 100 17.29 -2.39 4.48
C SER A 100 16.02 -1.69 3.95
N HIS A 101 15.63 -2.01 2.72
CA HIS A 101 14.50 -1.40 1.99
C HIS A 101 14.49 0.14 2.05
N GLY A 102 15.66 0.76 1.90
CA GLY A 102 15.82 2.22 1.89
C GLY A 102 15.56 2.90 3.22
N GLY A 103 15.50 2.15 4.32
CA GLY A 103 15.24 2.67 5.68
C GLY A 103 13.88 2.34 6.25
N THR A 104 12.94 1.90 5.42
CA THR A 104 11.55 1.61 5.84
C THR A 104 11.51 0.54 6.93
N ASP A 105 12.31 -0.52 6.79
CA ASP A 105 12.37 -1.61 7.78
C ASP A 105 12.87 -1.12 9.14
N TYR A 106 13.86 -0.22 9.14
CA TYR A 106 14.40 0.37 10.35
C TYR A 106 13.32 1.18 11.08
N VAL A 107 12.62 2.06 10.37
CA VAL A 107 11.55 2.88 10.95
C VAL A 107 10.44 1.97 11.51
N MET A 108 10.00 0.96 10.74
CA MET A 108 8.97 0.02 11.19
C MET A 108 9.37 -0.69 12.49
N LEU A 109 10.57 -1.28 12.54
CA LEU A 109 11.05 -2.01 13.72
C LEU A 109 11.27 -1.07 14.91
N ASN A 110 11.82 0.13 14.67
CA ASN A 110 12.02 1.12 15.71
C ASN A 110 10.68 1.53 16.35
N GLN A 111 9.67 1.87 15.54
CA GLN A 111 8.36 2.27 16.06
C GLN A 111 7.67 1.12 16.82
N PHE A 112 7.86 -0.12 16.40
CA PHE A 112 7.37 -1.28 17.14
C PHE A 112 8.07 -1.42 18.51
N ILE A 113 9.41 -1.34 18.55
CA ILE A 113 10.19 -1.45 19.79
C ILE A 113 9.81 -0.33 20.77
N GLU A 114 9.66 0.90 20.30
CA GLU A 114 9.27 2.03 21.14
C GLU A 114 7.86 1.86 21.71
N ALA A 115 6.89 1.38 20.91
CA ALA A 115 5.56 1.05 21.41
C ALA A 115 5.60 -0.03 22.50
N VAL A 116 6.40 -1.07 22.33
CA VAL A 116 6.57 -2.15 23.32
C VAL A 116 7.21 -1.62 24.61
N ARG A 117 8.27 -0.82 24.51
CA ARG A 117 8.94 -0.20 25.67
C ARG A 117 8.00 0.70 26.45
N ALA A 118 7.19 1.49 25.75
CA ALA A 118 6.19 2.37 26.34
C ALA A 118 4.95 1.62 26.87
N LYS A 119 4.82 0.31 26.60
CA LYS A 119 3.61 -0.49 26.85
C LYS A 119 2.36 0.15 26.21
N GLY A 120 2.56 0.76 25.04
CA GLY A 120 1.53 1.46 24.27
C GLY A 120 1.01 0.65 23.08
N PRO A 121 0.06 1.22 22.32
CA PRO A 121 -0.41 0.61 21.08
C PRO A 121 0.70 0.64 20.01
N THR A 122 0.77 -0.41 19.20
CA THR A 122 1.60 -0.41 17.99
C THR A 122 1.02 0.52 16.93
N PRO A 123 1.83 1.09 16.01
CA PRO A 123 1.33 1.99 14.96
C PRO A 123 0.28 1.34 14.05
N ILE A 124 0.46 0.07 13.72
CA ILE A 124 -0.53 -0.77 13.04
C ILE A 124 -0.96 -1.82 14.06
N ASP A 125 -2.24 -1.83 14.41
CA ASP A 125 -2.76 -2.75 15.41
C ASP A 125 -3.26 -4.08 14.79
N VAL A 126 -3.81 -4.95 15.62
CA VAL A 126 -4.33 -6.26 15.18
C VAL A 126 -5.53 -6.13 14.22
N TYR A 127 -6.37 -5.10 14.38
CA TYR A 127 -7.52 -4.88 13.54
C TYR A 127 -7.12 -4.30 12.20
N ASP A 128 -6.16 -3.37 12.18
CA ASP A 128 -5.56 -2.86 10.95
C ASP A 128 -4.93 -4.01 10.16
N SER A 129 -4.14 -4.84 10.83
CA SER A 129 -3.52 -6.03 10.24
C SER A 129 -4.55 -7.02 9.67
N ALA A 130 -5.66 -7.23 10.38
CA ALA A 130 -6.75 -8.09 9.91
C ALA A 130 -7.43 -7.52 8.65
N VAL A 131 -7.68 -6.21 8.59
CA VAL A 131 -8.24 -5.54 7.42
C VAL A 131 -7.28 -5.61 6.23
N MET A 132 -5.99 -5.32 6.44
CA MET A 132 -4.97 -5.31 5.39
C MET A 132 -4.75 -6.71 4.78
N THR A 133 -4.89 -7.77 5.58
CA THR A 133 -4.70 -9.15 5.12
C THR A 133 -5.98 -9.78 4.56
N ALA A 134 -7.17 -9.34 4.98
CA ALA A 134 -8.44 -9.89 4.53
C ALA A 134 -8.64 -9.84 3.01
N ILE A 135 -8.02 -8.88 2.31
CA ILE A 135 -8.13 -8.76 0.85
C ILE A 135 -7.68 -10.03 0.11
N VAL A 136 -6.73 -10.80 0.66
CA VAL A 136 -6.25 -12.04 0.05
C VAL A 136 -7.40 -13.04 -0.10
N GLU A 137 -8.14 -13.30 0.97
CA GLU A 137 -9.27 -14.24 0.94
C GLU A 137 -10.49 -13.64 0.24
N LEU A 138 -10.82 -12.38 0.55
CA LEU A 138 -12.02 -11.73 0.02
C LEU A 138 -11.97 -11.57 -1.50
N SER A 139 -10.79 -11.32 -2.08
CA SER A 139 -10.61 -11.29 -3.54
C SER A 139 -10.82 -12.67 -4.15
N GLY A 140 -10.34 -13.74 -3.52
CA GLY A 140 -10.61 -15.12 -3.96
C GLY A 140 -12.10 -15.46 -3.96
N ILE A 141 -12.81 -15.09 -2.90
CA ILE A 141 -14.28 -15.24 -2.81
C ILE A 141 -14.97 -14.41 -3.91
N SER A 142 -14.53 -13.17 -4.12
CA SER A 142 -15.08 -12.28 -5.14
C SER A 142 -14.93 -12.86 -6.55
N ILE A 143 -13.76 -13.43 -6.87
CA ILE A 143 -13.49 -14.10 -8.15
C ILE A 143 -14.41 -15.31 -8.32
N ALA A 144 -14.53 -16.16 -7.29
CA ALA A 144 -15.35 -17.36 -7.35
C ALA A 144 -16.85 -17.05 -7.52
N LYS A 145 -17.34 -15.96 -6.93
CA LYS A 145 -18.74 -15.52 -7.02
C LYS A 145 -19.03 -14.60 -8.19
N ASN A 146 -18.00 -14.07 -8.83
CA ASN A 146 -18.10 -12.98 -9.80
C ASN A 146 -18.94 -11.79 -9.29
N ALA A 147 -18.73 -11.41 -8.02
CA ALA A 147 -19.53 -10.40 -7.34
C ALA A 147 -18.75 -9.70 -6.21
N PRO A 148 -19.08 -8.44 -5.86
CA PRO A 148 -18.48 -7.76 -4.72
C PRO A 148 -18.69 -8.50 -3.39
N VAL A 149 -17.69 -8.46 -2.52
CA VAL A 149 -17.72 -9.07 -1.19
C VAL A 149 -17.55 -7.99 -0.13
N ALA A 150 -18.39 -8.04 0.91
CA ALA A 150 -18.31 -7.11 2.02
C ALA A 150 -17.09 -7.41 2.90
N PHE A 151 -16.38 -6.36 3.31
CA PHE A 151 -15.34 -6.48 4.33
C PHE A 151 -15.97 -6.69 5.71
N PRO A 152 -15.49 -7.66 6.51
CA PRO A 152 -15.89 -7.79 7.91
C PRO A 152 -15.46 -6.57 8.74
N ASP A 153 -16.32 -6.16 9.68
CA ASP A 153 -15.93 -5.19 10.70
C ASP A 153 -15.23 -5.90 11.86
N PHE A 154 -13.92 -6.05 11.75
CA PHE A 154 -13.09 -6.67 12.80
C PHE A 154 -13.10 -5.89 14.12
N THR A 155 -13.41 -4.58 14.07
CA THR A 155 -13.44 -3.72 15.25
C THR A 155 -14.78 -3.76 16.00
N LYS A 156 -15.80 -4.43 15.43
CA LYS A 156 -17.18 -4.47 15.94
C LYS A 156 -17.75 -3.06 16.19
N GLY A 157 -17.54 -2.15 15.23
CA GLY A 157 -18.05 -0.79 15.24
C GLY A 157 -17.15 0.24 15.92
N LYS A 158 -16.07 -0.17 16.60
CA LYS A 158 -15.15 0.76 17.28
C LYS A 158 -14.42 1.70 16.32
N TRP A 159 -14.25 1.31 15.05
CA TRP A 159 -13.67 2.17 14.02
C TRP A 159 -14.37 3.54 13.89
N LYS A 160 -15.64 3.65 14.29
CA LYS A 160 -16.41 4.90 14.26
C LYS A 160 -15.91 5.95 15.26
N THR A 161 -15.30 5.51 16.35
CA THR A 161 -14.84 6.37 17.47
C THR A 161 -13.34 6.36 17.64
N ASN A 162 -12.64 5.39 17.04
CA ASN A 162 -11.18 5.34 17.05
C ASN A 162 -10.61 6.59 16.37
N LYS A 163 -9.63 7.21 17.01
CA LYS A 163 -8.84 8.28 16.39
C LYS A 163 -7.71 7.66 15.58
N PRO A 164 -7.30 8.27 14.46
CA PRO A 164 -6.05 7.90 13.79
C PRO A 164 -4.89 7.95 14.79
N ASN A 165 -4.02 6.94 14.74
CA ASN A 165 -2.88 6.78 15.64
C ASN A 165 -1.55 6.53 14.89
N PHE A 166 -1.60 6.14 13.61
CA PHE A 166 -0.43 5.95 12.78
C PHE A 166 0.17 7.30 12.36
N ALA A 167 1.42 7.55 12.74
CA ALA A 167 2.19 8.75 12.34
C ALA A 167 1.45 10.07 12.60
N VAL A 168 0.72 10.15 13.74
CA VAL A 168 0.08 11.38 14.20
C VAL A 168 0.95 12.03 15.29
N LEU A 169 1.87 12.89 14.88
CA LEU A 169 2.66 13.76 15.76
C LEU A 169 2.78 15.14 15.12
#